data_AF-A0A1V6ELF6-F1
#
_entry.id   AF-A0A1V6ELF6-F1
#
_cell.length_a   1.000
_cell.length_b   1.000
_cell.length_c   1.000
_cell.angle_alpha   90.00
_cell.angle_beta   90.00
_cell.angle_gamma   90.00
#
_symmetry.space_group_name_H-M   'P 1'
#
loop_
_entity.id
_entity.type
_entity.pdbx_description
1 polymer ?
#
loop_
_entity_poly.entity_id
_entity_poly.type
_entity_poly.pdbx_seq_one_letter_code
_entity_poly.pdbx_strand_id
1 'polypeptide(L)' 'MPLVDNAELVKRQDIIDIYLREVKKFNAFFAPHEQIKRFDLIADEWNQQNGILTPTLKVKRNVIQEKYADRIDKLYK' A
#
# COMPACT_ATOMS: atom_id res chain seq x y z
N MET A 1 -2.24 2.83 25.92
CA MET A 1 -1.53 2.04 24.88
C MET A 1 -0.45 2.95 24.30
N PRO A 2 0.82 2.55 24.23
CA PRO A 2 1.81 3.39 23.56
C PRO A 2 1.47 3.36 22.06
N LEU A 3 1.30 4.55 21.48
CA LEU A 3 1.07 4.70 20.05
C LEU A 3 2.39 4.35 19.36
N VAL A 4 2.52 3.12 18.88
CA VAL A 4 3.65 2.74 18.02
C VAL A 4 3.47 3.48 16.70
N ASP A 5 4.51 4.21 16.29
CA ASP A 5 4.46 5.00 15.06
C ASP A 5 4.25 4.10 13.83
N ASN A 6 3.34 4.49 12.94
CA ASN A 6 3.03 3.77 11.70
C ASN A 6 4.29 3.58 10.85
N ALA A 7 5.21 4.56 10.86
CA ALA A 7 6.46 4.48 10.11
C ALA A 7 7.38 3.34 10.58
N GLU A 8 7.26 2.92 11.84
CA GLU A 8 7.99 1.77 12.37
C GLU A 8 7.23 0.46 12.10
N LEU A 9 5.90 0.47 12.25
CA LEU A 9 5.08 -0.71 12.00
C LEU A 9 5.22 -1.25 10.58
N VAL A 10 5.27 -0.38 9.57
CA VAL A 10 5.37 -0.80 8.16
C VAL A 10 6.71 -1.45 7.80
N LYS A 11 7.74 -1.33 8.65
CA LYS A 11 9.05 -1.96 8.45
C LYS A 11 9.18 -3.31 9.16
N ARG A 12 8.26 -3.62 10.07
CA ARG A 12 8.33 -4.83 10.87
C ARG A 12 7.93 -6.07 10.06
N GLN A 13 8.77 -7.10 10.12
CA GLN A 13 8.55 -8.33 9.35
C GLN A 13 7.26 -9.03 9.73
N ASP A 14 6.90 -9.07 11.02
CA ASP A 14 5.66 -9.70 11.48
C ASP A 14 4.40 -9.01 10.92
N ILE A 15 4.45 -7.70 10.74
CA ILE A 15 3.37 -6.94 10.10
C ILE A 15 3.32 -7.25 8.59
N ILE A 16 4.47 -7.21 7.91
CA ILE A 16 4.56 -7.53 6.48
C ILE A 16 4.00 -8.94 6.21
N ASP A 17 4.30 -9.91 7.06
CA ASP A 17 3.84 -11.29 6.94
C ASP A 17 2.31 -11.43 7.09
N ILE A 18 1.68 -10.60 7.94
CA ILE A 18 0.22 -10.54 8.07
C ILE A 18 -0.41 -10.09 6.74
N TYR A 19 0.09 -9.00 6.15
CA TYR A 19 -0.41 -8.52 4.87
C TYR A 19 -0.15 -9.51 3.74
N LEU A 20 1.03 -10.16 3.71
CA LEU A 20 1.35 -11.19 2.73
C LEU A 20 0.37 -12.36 2.79
N ARG A 21 -0.02 -12.78 3.99
CA ARG A 21 -1.00 -13.85 4.19
C ARG A 21 -2.38 -13.47 3.64
N GLU A 22 -2.85 -12.26 3.93
CA GLU A 22 -4.13 -11.79 3.41
C GLU A 22 -4.11 -11.65 1.89
N VAL A 23 -3.04 -11.06 1.32
CA VAL A 23 -2.88 -10.96 -0.14
C VAL A 23 -2.89 -12.35 -0.78
N LYS A 24 -2.16 -13.32 -0.22
CA LYS A 24 -2.14 -14.69 -0.74
C LYS A 24 -3.52 -15.36 -0.66
N LYS A 25 -4.25 -15.16 0.43
CA LYS A 25 -5.61 -15.67 0.62
C LYS A 25 -6.55 -15.15 -0.46
N PHE A 26 -6.51 -13.85 -0.78
CA PHE A 26 -7.38 -13.27 -1.79
C PHE A 26 -6.92 -13.54 -3.23
N ASN A 27 -5.60 -13.58 -3.49
CA ASN A 27 -5.06 -13.94 -4.80
C ASN A 27 -5.57 -15.30 -5.31
N ALA A 28 -5.90 -16.24 -4.41
CA ALA A 28 -6.46 -17.55 -4.78
C ALA A 28 -7.80 -17.47 -5.54
N PHE A 29 -8.52 -16.34 -5.47
CA PHE A 29 -9.79 -16.13 -6.18
C PHE A 29 -9.62 -15.47 -7.55
N PHE A 30 -8.40 -15.08 -7.94
CA PHE A 30 -8.14 -14.31 -9.16
C PHE A 30 -7.22 -15.06 -10.12
N ALA A 31 -7.36 -14.77 -11.42
CA ALA A 31 -6.49 -15.36 -12.43
C ALA A 31 -5.04 -14.90 -12.24
N PRO A 32 -4.02 -15.67 -12.69
CA PRO A 32 -2.61 -15.35 -12.43
C PRO A 32 -2.14 -13.96 -12.88
N HIS A 33 -2.83 -13.34 -13.86
CA HIS A 33 -2.52 -12.00 -14.36
C HIS A 33 -3.15 -10.87 -13.54
N GLU A 34 -4.15 -11.17 -12.71
CA GLU A 34 -4.85 -10.24 -11.82
C GLU A 34 -4.28 -10.26 -10.39
N GLN A 35 -3.48 -11.28 -10.06
CA GLN A 35 -2.90 -11.45 -8.74
C GLN A 35 -1.85 -10.38 -8.41
N ILE A 36 -1.88 -9.89 -7.17
CA ILE A 36 -0.86 -8.99 -6.64
C ILE A 36 0.42 -9.79 -6.44
N LYS A 37 1.45 -9.50 -7.23
CA LYS A 37 2.74 -10.21 -7.20
C LYS A 37 3.72 -9.63 -6.17
N ARG A 38 3.73 -8.31 -6.03
CA ARG A 38 4.59 -7.55 -5.12
C ARG A 38 3.79 -6.37 -4.58
N PHE A 39 4.01 -6.02 -3.32
CA PHE A 39 3.40 -4.86 -2.68
C PHE A 39 4.41 -4.20 -1.74
N ASP A 40 4.14 -2.96 -1.38
CA ASP A 40 4.93 -2.17 -0.44
C ASP A 40 3.96 -1.52 0.56
N LEU A 41 4.36 -1.46 1.83
CA LEU A 41 3.57 -0.83 2.88
C LEU A 41 4.05 0.61 3.09
N ILE A 42 3.09 1.53 3.16
CA ILE A 42 3.32 2.96 3.40
C ILE A 42 2.63 3.37 4.70
N ALA A 43 3.31 4.22 5.48
CA ALA A 43 2.76 4.78 6.71
C ALA A 43 1.93 6.06 6.46
N ASP A 44 2.04 6.61 5.26
CA ASP A 44 1.38 7.83 4.85
C ASP A 44 -0.14 7.69 4.86
N GLU A 45 -0.81 8.51 5.65
CA GLU A 45 -2.26 8.62 5.59
C GLU A 45 -2.72 9.33 4.31
N TRP A 46 -3.74 8.80 3.66
CA TRP A 46 -4.35 9.42 2.49
C TRP A 46 -5.59 10.21 2.92
N ASN A 47 -5.63 11.49 2.55
CA ASN A 47 -6.74 12.34 2.90
C ASN A 47 -7.04 13.36 1.77
N GLN A 48 -8.05 14.20 1.97
CA GLN A 48 -8.42 15.21 0.98
C GLN A 48 -7.47 16.42 1.02
N GLN A 49 -6.90 16.73 2.18
CA GLN A 49 -6.03 17.90 2.40
C GLN A 49 -4.67 17.74 1.71
N ASN A 50 -4.11 16.52 1.69
CA ASN A 50 -2.91 16.18 0.93
C ASN A 50 -3.19 15.88 -0.54
N GLY A 51 -4.44 16.07 -0.99
CA GLY A 51 -4.84 15.99 -2.38
C GLY A 51 -4.96 14.59 -2.96
N ILE A 52 -4.61 13.54 -2.21
CA ILE A 52 -4.64 12.14 -2.66
C ILE A 52 -6.07 11.65 -2.87
N LEU A 53 -7.00 12.07 -2.01
CA LEU A 53 -8.42 11.72 -2.12
C LEU A 53 -9.22 12.86 -2.79
N THR A 54 -10.22 12.50 -3.60
CA THR A 54 -11.28 13.43 -4.03
C THR A 54 -12.19 13.79 -2.85
N PRO A 55 -13.03 14.84 -2.97
CA PRO A 55 -14.07 15.11 -1.98
C PRO A 55 -14.99 13.91 -1.69
N THR A 56 -15.14 13.02 -2.68
CA THR A 56 -15.90 11.76 -2.60
C THR A 56 -15.06 10.56 -2.16
N LEU A 57 -13.86 10.76 -1.60
CA LEU A 57 -12.94 9.73 -1.11
C LEU A 57 -12.38 8.77 -2.16
N LYS A 58 -12.50 9.11 -3.46
CA LYS A 58 -11.85 8.35 -4.52
C LYS A 58 -10.36 8.69 -4.56
N VAL A 59 -9.52 7.69 -4.79
CA VAL A 59 -8.07 7.87 -4.92
C VAL A 59 -7.73 8.51 -6.26
N LYS A 60 -6.91 9.56 -6.25
CA LYS A 60 -6.35 10.19 -7.45
C LYS A 60 -5.06 9.49 -7.88
N ARG A 61 -5.16 8.63 -8.89
CA ARG A 61 -4.05 7.76 -9.32
C ARG A 61 -2.81 8.53 -9.78
N ASN A 62 -2.97 9.66 -10.48
CA ASN A 62 -1.86 10.49 -10.93
C ASN A 62 -1.04 11.04 -9.74
N VAL A 63 -1.70 11.49 -8.68
CA VAL A 63 -1.04 11.99 -7.46
C VAL A 63 -0.27 10.87 -6.75
N ILE A 64 -0.84 9.67 -6.69
CA ILE A 64 -0.18 8.49 -6.11
C ILE A 64 1.06 8.10 -6.92
N GLN A 65 0.93 8.06 -8.25
CA GLN A 65 2.02 7.69 -9.14
C GLN A 65 3.19 8.66 -9.02
N GLU A 66 2.93 9.96 -8.95
CA GLU A 66 3.96 10.98 -8.76
C GLU A 66 4.59 10.88 -7.37
N LYS A 67 3.77 10.85 -6.31
CA LYS A 67 4.26 10.86 -4.92
C LYS A 67 5.09 9.63 -4.56
N TYR A 68 4.75 8.47 -5.09
CA TYR A 68 5.40 7.20 -4.76
C TYR A 68 6.18 6.59 -5.93
N ALA A 69 6.55 7.39 -6.93
CA ALA A 69 7.25 6.94 -8.15
C ALA A 69 8.44 6.02 -7.83
N ASP A 70 9.34 6.46 -6.94
CA ASP A 70 10.52 5.69 -6.56
C ASP A 70 10.20 4.34 -5.91
N ARG A 71 9.12 4.27 -5.12
CA ARG A 71 8.68 3.02 -4.48
C ARG A 71 8.05 2.08 -5.49
N ILE A 72 7.21 2.61 -6.38
CA ILE A 72 6.60 1.87 -7.47
C ILE A 72 7.69 1.29 -8.38
N ASP A 73 8.69 2.09 -8.76
CA ASP A 73 9.82 1.65 -9.57
C ASP A 73 10.58 0.50 -8.91
N LYS A 74 10.82 0.57 -7.59
CA LYS A 74 11.47 -0.52 -6.84
C LYS A 74 10.66 -1.82 -6.85
N LEU A 75 9.34 -1.77 -7.01
CA LEU A 75 8.52 -2.99 -7.12
C LEU A 75 8.66 -3.65 -8.49
N TYR A 76 8.93 -2.88 -9.55
CA TYR A 76 9.03 -3.40 -10.92
C TYR A 76 10.45 -3.70 -11.41
N LYS A 77 11.47 -3.20 -10.71
CA LYS A 77 12.86 -3.63 -10.90
C LYS A 77 13.08 -5.07 -10.41
#